data_AF-A0A1U9K1W2-F1
#
_entry.id   AF-A0A1U9K1W2-F1
#
_cell.length_a   1.000
_cell.length_b   1.000
_cell.length_c   1.000
_cell.angle_alpha   90.00
_cell.angle_beta   90.00
_cell.angle_gamma   90.00
#
_symmetry.space_group_name_H-M   'P 1'
#
loop_
_entity.id
_entity.type
_entity.pdbx_description
1 polymer ?
#
loop_
_entity_poly.entity_id
_entity_poly.type
_entity_poly.pdbx_seq_one_letter_code
_entity_poly.pdbx_strand_id
1 'polypeptide(L)'
;MSLRHRVGALGSTALSILRTRLEIFALEAGEQKASLIQLLALFAGALLFSTLAILVFSLWIALLFWPTEYRYWAIGILMAVYAVLAIVFSLRIVRRLTREPMPFAVTLDELGRDIQLLDRLRTDDEDA
;
A
#
# COMPACT_ATOMS: atom_id res chain seq x y z
N MET A 1 -17.91 8.90 50.08
CA MET A 1 -16.70 9.44 49.41
C MET A 1 -15.78 8.39 48.77
N SER A 2 -16.13 7.09 48.71
CA SER A 2 -15.23 6.02 48.23
C SER A 2 -15.34 5.61 46.76
N LEU A 3 -16.39 6.04 46.04
CA LEU A 3 -16.63 5.67 44.62
C LEU A 3 -15.81 6.53 43.64
N ARG A 4 -15.69 7.84 43.89
CA ARG A 4 -14.95 8.77 43.01
C ARG A 4 -13.46 8.45 42.90
N HIS A 5 -12.83 7.92 43.95
CA HIS A 5 -11.43 7.49 43.91
C HIS A 5 -11.21 6.17 43.15
N ARG A 6 -12.19 5.27 43.11
CA ARG A 6 -12.09 4.02 42.35
C ARG A 6 -12.17 4.27 40.85
N VAL A 7 -13.03 5.20 40.42
CA VAL A 7 -13.14 5.59 39.00
C VAL A 7 -11.87 6.30 38.52
N GLY A 8 -11.31 7.21 39.33
CA GLY A 8 -10.04 7.88 38.99
C GLY A 8 -8.85 6.93 38.87
N ALA A 9 -8.77 5.92 39.75
CA ALA A 9 -7.71 4.91 39.72
C ALA A 9 -7.84 3.93 38.54
N LEU A 10 -9.07 3.58 38.13
CA LEU A 10 -9.30 2.76 36.94
C LEU A 10 -8.97 3.53 35.65
N GLY A 11 -9.32 4.82 35.60
CA GLY A 11 -8.96 5.70 34.49
C GLY A 11 -7.45 5.84 34.30
N SER A 12 -6.69 6.04 35.38
CA SER A 12 -5.23 6.14 35.28
C SER A 12 -4.55 4.83 34.88
N THR A 13 -5.09 3.69 35.35
CA THR A 13 -4.60 2.35 34.99
C THR A 13 -4.91 2.02 33.53
N ALA A 14 -6.11 2.34 33.04
CA ALA A 14 -6.47 2.17 31.64
C ALA A 14 -5.59 3.02 30.72
N LEU A 15 -5.33 4.27 31.11
CA LEU A 15 -4.47 5.19 30.36
C LEU A 15 -3.01 4.71 30.34
N SER A 16 -2.51 4.11 31.42
CA SER A 16 -1.15 3.56 31.47
C SER A 16 -1.01 2.34 30.55
N ILE A 17 -1.99 1.43 30.56
CA ILE A 17 -2.02 0.25 29.69
C ILE A 17 -2.09 0.68 28.22
N LEU A 18 -2.93 1.66 27.90
CA LEU A 18 -3.08 2.18 26.55
C LEU A 18 -1.79 2.83 26.06
N ARG A 19 -1.13 3.63 26.91
CA ARG A 19 0.16 4.25 26.62
C ARG A 19 1.23 3.22 26.29
N THR A 20 1.34 2.16 27.09
CA THR A 20 2.33 1.09 26.85
C THR A 20 2.03 0.31 25.57
N ARG A 21 0.75 0.04 25.27
CA ARG A 21 0.37 -0.61 24.01
C ARG A 21 0.66 0.27 22.80
N LEU A 22 0.38 1.58 22.87
CA LEU A 22 0.70 2.53 21.81
C LEU A 22 2.21 2.69 21.61
N GLU A 23 2.99 2.66 22.67
CA GLU A 23 4.46 2.71 22.61
C GLU A 23 5.02 1.48 21.90
N ILE A 24 4.51 0.28 22.21
CA ILE A 24 4.85 -0.97 21.52
C ILE A 24 4.37 -0.94 20.07
N PHE A 25 3.13 -0.50 19.80
CA PHE A 25 2.57 -0.40 18.45
C PHE A 25 3.35 0.59 17.58
N ALA A 26 3.80 1.70 18.15
CA ALA A 26 4.62 2.70 17.46
C ALA A 26 6.02 2.17 17.16
N LEU A 27 6.59 1.36 18.06
CA LEU A 27 7.87 0.67 17.87
C LEU A 27 7.77 -0.41 16.78
N GLU A 28 6.79 -1.30 16.85
CA GLU A 28 6.53 -2.33 15.82
C GLU A 28 6.19 -1.71 14.47
N ALA A 29 5.40 -0.63 14.44
CA ALA A 29 5.13 0.11 13.22
C ALA A 29 6.40 0.74 12.64
N GLY A 30 7.35 1.16 13.48
CA GLY A 30 8.67 1.66 13.06
C GLY A 30 9.54 0.57 12.42
N GLU A 31 9.65 -0.59 13.07
CA GLU A 31 10.42 -1.73 12.56
C GLU A 31 9.83 -2.31 11.26
N GLN A 32 8.51 -2.48 11.20
CA GLN A 32 7.85 -2.98 10.00
C GLN A 32 7.93 -1.96 8.85
N LYS A 33 7.84 -0.66 9.12
CA LYS A 33 8.01 0.38 8.09
C LYS A 33 9.42 0.41 7.51
N ALA A 34 10.47 0.24 8.33
CA ALA A 34 11.84 0.22 7.83
C ALA A 34 12.07 -0.93 6.85
N SER A 35 11.59 -2.14 7.17
CA SER A 35 11.66 -3.30 6.27
C SER A 35 10.82 -3.12 5.01
N LEU A 36 9.61 -2.55 5.12
CA LEU A 36 8.76 -2.26 3.97
C LEU A 36 9.38 -1.21 3.03
N ILE A 37 9.99 -0.15 3.57
CA ILE A 37 10.71 0.86 2.78
C ILE A 37 11.91 0.23 2.08
N GLN A 38 12.66 -0.63 2.76
CA GLN A 38 13.78 -1.37 2.17
C GLN A 38 13.30 -2.30 1.04
N LEU A 39 12.22 -3.05 1.27
CA LEU A 39 11.63 -3.93 0.26
C LEU A 39 11.10 -3.13 -0.93
N LEU A 40 10.46 -1.98 -0.68
CA LEU A 40 9.97 -1.09 -1.73
C LEU A 40 11.13 -0.49 -2.54
N ALA A 41 12.23 -0.12 -1.89
CA ALA A 41 13.44 0.35 -2.56
C ALA A 41 14.07 -0.75 -3.43
N LEU A 42 14.16 -1.99 -2.92
CA LEU A 42 14.63 -3.14 -3.70
C LEU A 42 13.70 -3.44 -4.87
N PHE A 43 12.38 -3.40 -4.67
CA PHE A 43 11.39 -3.61 -5.72
C PHE A 43 11.45 -2.51 -6.79
N ALA A 44 11.56 -1.24 -6.40
CA ALA A 44 11.73 -0.12 -7.30
C ALA A 44 13.05 -0.24 -8.10
N GLY A 45 14.15 -0.61 -7.43
CA GLY A 45 15.42 -0.90 -8.08
C GLY A 45 15.31 -2.04 -9.09
N ALA A 46 14.69 -3.16 -8.71
CA ALA A 46 14.47 -4.30 -9.59
C ALA A 46 13.62 -3.91 -10.82
N LEU A 47 12.54 -3.14 -10.64
CA LEU A 47 11.72 -2.62 -11.74
C LEU A 47 12.51 -1.69 -12.67
N LEU A 48 13.31 -0.78 -12.12
CA LEU A 48 14.14 0.14 -12.88
C LEU A 48 15.15 -0.63 -13.74
N PHE A 49 15.95 -1.50 -13.12
CA PHE A 49 16.96 -2.28 -13.83
C PHE A 49 16.34 -3.26 -14.83
N SER A 50 15.18 -3.86 -14.52
CA SER A 50 14.44 -4.71 -15.46
C SER A 50 13.98 -3.91 -16.68
N THR A 51 13.44 -2.70 -16.48
CA THR A 51 13.02 -1.81 -17.58
C THR A 51 14.21 -1.44 -18.47
N LEU A 52 15.34 -1.05 -17.87
CA LEU A 52 16.57 -0.73 -18.60
C LEU A 52 17.09 -1.95 -19.38
N ALA A 53 17.11 -3.14 -18.77
CA ALA A 53 17.53 -4.36 -19.44
C ALA A 53 16.64 -4.69 -20.64
N ILE A 54 15.31 -4.56 -20.50
CA ILE A 54 14.35 -4.75 -21.59
C ILE A 54 14.61 -3.75 -22.74
N LEU A 55 14.86 -2.48 -22.43
CA LEU A 55 15.18 -1.45 -23.43
C LEU A 55 16.49 -1.75 -24.18
N VAL A 56 17.55 -2.11 -23.45
CA VAL A 56 18.84 -2.47 -24.06
C VAL A 56 18.71 -3.74 -24.90
N PHE A 57 17.96 -4.74 -24.42
CA PHE A 57 17.68 -5.97 -25.16
C PHE A 57 16.91 -5.68 -26.45
N SER A 58 15.91 -4.80 -26.40
CA SER A 58 15.21 -4.29 -27.58
C SER A 58 16.14 -3.65 -28.59
N LEU A 59 17.01 -2.76 -28.11
CA LEU A 59 17.96 -2.08 -28.97
C LEU A 59 18.95 -3.07 -29.59
N TRP A 60 19.41 -4.06 -28.82
CA TRP A 60 20.27 -5.13 -29.30
C TRP A 60 19.60 -5.93 -30.44
N ILE A 61 18.34 -6.32 -30.27
CA ILE A 61 17.56 -6.96 -31.35
C ILE A 61 17.46 -6.02 -32.56
N ALA A 62 17.11 -4.75 -32.35
CA ALA A 62 16.98 -3.79 -33.44
C ALA A 62 18.30 -3.62 -34.21
N LEU A 63 19.44 -3.55 -33.52
CA LEU A 63 20.78 -3.43 -34.11
C LEU A 63 21.19 -4.70 -34.86
N LEU A 64 20.87 -5.89 -34.34
CA LEU A 64 21.13 -7.16 -35.02
C LEU A 64 20.44 -7.25 -36.38
N PHE A 65 19.19 -6.79 -36.47
CA PHE A 65 18.41 -6.84 -37.71
C PHE A 65 18.56 -5.57 -38.58
N TRP A 66 19.21 -4.52 -38.08
CA TRP A 66 19.42 -3.26 -38.81
C TRP A 66 20.11 -3.41 -40.18
N PRO A 67 21.18 -4.21 -40.34
CA PRO A 67 21.80 -4.40 -41.65
C PRO A 67 20.98 -5.30 -42.59
N THR A 68 19.89 -5.92 -42.11
CA THR A 68 19.05 -6.82 -42.91
C THR A 68 17.81 -6.10 -43.48
N GLU A 69 17.20 -6.67 -44.51
CA GLU A 69 15.91 -6.18 -45.05
C GLU A 69 14.75 -6.37 -44.06
N TYR A 70 14.91 -7.24 -43.06
CA TYR A 70 13.91 -7.55 -42.05
C TYR A 70 13.80 -6.54 -40.90
N ARG A 71 14.50 -5.40 -40.96
CA ARG A 71 14.51 -4.38 -39.89
C ARG A 71 13.11 -3.95 -39.44
N TYR A 72 12.19 -3.76 -40.38
CA TYR A 72 10.84 -3.29 -40.09
C TYR A 72 9.99 -4.38 -39.44
N TRP A 73 10.19 -5.63 -39.84
CA TRP A 73 9.55 -6.79 -39.20
C TRP A 73 10.04 -6.98 -37.77
N ALA A 74 11.35 -6.84 -37.52
CA ALA A 74 11.91 -6.96 -36.17
C ALA A 74 11.32 -5.89 -35.23
N ILE A 75 11.27 -4.63 -35.66
CA ILE A 75 10.65 -3.54 -34.88
C ILE A 75 9.14 -3.75 -34.71
N GLY A 76 8.44 -4.20 -35.75
CA GLY A 76 7.01 -4.48 -35.70
C GLY A 76 6.66 -5.59 -34.71
N ILE A 77 7.43 -6.68 -34.68
CA ILE A 77 7.27 -7.77 -33.70
C ILE A 77 7.54 -7.26 -32.28
N LEU A 78 8.62 -6.49 -32.09
CA LEU A 78 8.96 -5.90 -30.79
C LEU A 78 7.82 -5.01 -30.26
N MET A 79 7.26 -4.19 -31.13
CA MET A 79 6.10 -3.34 -30.83
C MET A 79 4.89 -4.18 -30.46
N ALA A 80 4.56 -5.21 -31.24
CA ALA A 80 3.42 -6.09 -30.97
C ALA A 80 3.55 -6.79 -29.62
N VAL A 81 4.74 -7.30 -29.29
CA VAL A 81 5.03 -7.94 -28.00
C VAL A 81 4.81 -6.95 -26.85
N TYR A 82 5.34 -5.73 -26.95
CA TYR A 82 5.14 -4.71 -25.91
C TYR A 82 3.70 -4.23 -25.77
N ALA A 83 2.96 -4.11 -26.88
CA ALA A 83 1.55 -3.77 -26.85
C ALA A 83 0.73 -4.86 -26.14
N VAL A 84 0.98 -6.13 -26.43
CA VAL A 84 0.31 -7.25 -25.77
C VAL A 84 0.61 -7.27 -24.27
N LEU A 85 1.88 -7.10 -23.87
CA LEU A 85 2.25 -7.03 -22.45
C LEU A 85 1.55 -5.86 -21.75
N ALA A 86 1.54 -4.68 -22.35
CA ALA A 86 0.86 -3.50 -21.80
C ALA A 86 -0.64 -3.74 -21.59
N ILE A 87 -1.32 -4.33 -22.57
CA ILE A 87 -2.75 -4.67 -22.47
C ILE A 87 -2.98 -5.69 -21.35
N VAL A 88 -2.20 -6.76 -21.29
CA VAL A 88 -2.35 -7.82 -20.28
C VAL A 88 -2.16 -7.26 -18.87
N PHE A 89 -1.11 -6.46 -18.65
CA PHE A 89 -0.88 -5.82 -17.36
C PHE A 89 -1.98 -4.82 -16.99
N SER A 90 -2.42 -3.99 -17.93
CA SER A 90 -3.51 -3.04 -17.70
C SER A 90 -4.80 -3.77 -17.29
N LEU A 91 -5.16 -4.84 -18.01
CA LEU A 91 -6.32 -5.66 -17.67
C LEU A 91 -6.17 -6.35 -16.31
N ARG A 92 -4.98 -6.84 -15.96
CA ARG A 92 -4.70 -7.44 -14.64
C ARG A 92 -4.85 -6.41 -13.52
N ILE A 93 -4.31 -5.20 -13.70
CA ILE A 93 -4.40 -4.10 -12.72
C ILE A 93 -5.86 -3.70 -12.52
N VAL A 94 -6.59 -3.43 -13.60
CA VAL A 94 -8.01 -3.07 -13.53
C VAL A 94 -8.83 -4.18 -12.87
N ARG A 95 -8.57 -5.45 -13.21
CA ARG A 95 -9.24 -6.60 -12.56
C ARG A 95 -8.92 -6.72 -11.08
N ARG A 96 -7.68 -6.45 -10.66
CA ARG A 96 -7.29 -6.45 -9.24
C ARG A 96 -8.00 -5.33 -8.48
N LEU A 97 -7.93 -4.10 -9.00
CA LEU A 97 -8.57 -2.93 -8.38
C LEU A 97 -10.10 -3.04 -8.31
N THR A 98 -10.74 -3.76 -9.25
CA THR A 98 -12.20 -3.92 -9.27
C THR A 98 -12.70 -5.18 -8.53
N ARG A 99 -11.85 -6.18 -8.27
CA ARG A 99 -12.25 -7.44 -7.62
C ARG A 99 -11.76 -7.58 -6.18
N GLU A 100 -10.68 -6.92 -5.78
CA GLU A 100 -10.27 -6.90 -4.38
C GLU A 100 -11.02 -5.77 -3.66
N PRO A 101 -11.76 -6.05 -2.56
CA PRO A 101 -12.30 -4.98 -1.72
C PRO A 101 -11.13 -4.11 -1.24
N MET A 102 -11.31 -2.78 -1.27
CA MET A 102 -10.28 -1.81 -0.89
C MET A 102 -9.54 -2.30 0.38
N PRO A 103 -8.20 -2.37 0.37
CA PRO A 103 -7.47 -2.58 1.61
C PRO A 103 -7.89 -1.43 2.53
N PHE A 104 -8.25 -1.74 3.77
CA PHE A 104 -8.83 -0.81 4.76
C PHE A 104 -10.32 -0.51 4.66
N ALA A 105 -11.11 -1.15 3.80
CA ALA A 105 -12.57 -0.99 3.81
C ALA A 105 -13.18 -1.33 5.19
N VAL A 106 -12.70 -2.40 5.83
CA VAL A 106 -13.10 -2.80 7.19
C VAL A 106 -12.60 -1.81 8.24
N THR A 107 -11.35 -1.36 8.12
CA THR A 107 -10.73 -0.39 9.06
C THR A 107 -11.39 0.99 8.99
N LEU A 108 -11.81 1.42 7.80
CA LEU A 108 -12.56 2.67 7.59
C LEU A 108 -13.98 2.57 8.14
N ASP A 109 -14.62 1.41 8.03
CA ASP A 109 -15.94 1.16 8.63
C ASP A 109 -15.87 1.15 10.17
N GLU A 110 -14.81 0.56 10.74
CA GLU A 110 -14.55 0.61 12.18
C GLU A 110 -14.28 2.04 12.67
N LEU A 111 -13.47 2.82 11.96
CA LEU A 111 -13.20 4.22 12.31
C LEU A 111 -14.46 5.10 12.23
N GLY A 112 -15.35 4.84 11.27
CA GLY A 112 -16.64 5.50 11.16
C GLY A 112 -17.56 5.20 12.36
N ARG A 113 -17.49 3.98 12.91
CA ARG A 113 -18.23 3.57 14.12
C ARG A 113 -17.71 4.28 15.36
N ASP A 114 -16.39 4.40 15.49
CA ASP A 114 -15.76 5.08 16.63
C ASP A 114 -16.10 6.57 16.66
N ILE A 115 -16.14 7.24 15.50
CA ILE A 115 -16.56 8.64 15.39
C ILE A 115 -18.03 8.82 15.82
N GLN A 116 -18.92 7.90 15.44
CA GLN A 116 -20.32 7.96 15.86
C GLN A 116 -20.50 7.76 17.37
N LEU A 117 -19.69 6.90 17.99
CA LEU A 117 -19.71 6.71 19.45
C LEU A 117 -19.19 7.94 20.20
N LEU A 118 -18.14 8.58 19.68
CA LEU A 118 -17.62 9.85 20.21
C LEU A 118 -18.64 10.99 20.11
N ASP A 119 -19.37 11.08 18.99
CA ASP A 119 -20.38 12.12 18.80
C ASP A 119 -21.57 11.95 19.77
N ARG A 120 -22.00 10.70 20.03
CA ARG A 120 -23.04 10.39 21.03
C ARG A 120 -22.62 10.75 22.46
N LEU A 121 -21.37 10.49 22.83
CA LEU A 121 -20.87 10.86 24.16
C LEU A 121 -20.78 12.38 24.33
N ARG A 122 -20.52 13.13 23.25
CA ARG A 122 -20.53 14.59 23.29
C ARG A 122 -21.93 15.16 23.48
N THR A 123 -22.94 14.58 22.82
CA THR A 123 -24.33 15.04 22.97
C THR A 123 -24.90 14.72 24.35
N ASP A 124 -24.53 13.59 24.96
CA ASP A 124 -24.96 13.23 26.31
C ASP A 124 -24.36 14.15 27.41
N ASP A 125 -23.20 14.78 27.16
CA ASP A 125 -22.58 15.78 28.05
C ASP A 125 -23.15 17.21 27.86
N GLU A 126 -23.76 17.54 26.71
CA GLU A 126 -24.42 18.84 26.47
C GLU A 126 -25.85 18.89 27.02
N ASP A 127 -26.51 17.73 27.14
CA ASP A 127 -27.89 17.59 27.62
C ASP A 127 -28.01 17.27 29.15
N ALA A 128 -26.90 17.21 29.89
CA ALA A 128 -26.83 16.90 31.33
C ALA A 128 -26.43 18.10 32.21
#